data_AF-A0A0M3KG07-F1
#
_entry.id   AF-A0A0M3KG07-F1
#
_cell.length_a   1.000
_cell.length_b   1.000
_cell.length_c   1.000
_cell.angle_alpha   90.00
_cell.angle_beta   90.00
_cell.angle_gamma   90.00
#
_symmetry.space_group_name_H-M   'P 1'
#
loop_
_entity.id
_entity.type
_entity.pdbx_description
1 polymer ?
#
loop_
_entity_poly.entity_id
_entity_poly.type
_entity_poly.pdbx_seq_one_letter_code
_entity_poly.pdbx_strand_id
1 'polypeptide(L)'
;MQWRYVIVGDYVHLSLDDVIPADILLIRSSDSNGICFVETSNLDGETSLKQRRVPNSVASFSGEDSQFQPPQLQARIKCEKPNNLIHQMNGHITYEDGHMDGKDTKAMMNNSGIRYKRSSLELVTNRFILYCIGILVVMCLFAGIGTMLWLFSFAPNTDSIIFIILNTKSPVTDGMVNMISSILNYQILIPLSLYISVELVKLGQIYFISTDVNLYYEKNDRRMECRSLNIPEELGQIQYVLSDKTGTLT
;
A
#
# COMPACT_ATOMS: atom_id res chain seq x y z
N MET A 1 -6.02 -28.33 -0.65
CA MET A 1 -5.60 -27.54 0.53
C MET A 1 -5.61 -26.07 0.15
N GLN A 2 -6.06 -25.15 1.00
CA GLN A 2 -5.97 -23.72 0.69
C GLN A 2 -4.53 -23.23 0.86
N TRP A 3 -4.08 -22.29 0.01
CA TRP A 3 -2.69 -21.83 0.00
C TRP A 3 -2.20 -21.27 1.34
N ARG A 4 -3.11 -20.68 2.14
CA ARG A 4 -2.81 -20.18 3.50
C ARG A 4 -2.31 -21.23 4.49
N TYR A 5 -2.46 -22.52 4.18
CA TYR A 5 -2.04 -23.61 5.06
C TYR A 5 -0.73 -24.27 4.61
N VAL A 6 -0.17 -23.89 3.46
CA VAL A 6 1.09 -24.44 2.97
C VAL A 6 2.23 -23.95 3.88
N ILE A 7 2.99 -24.88 4.43
CA ILE A 7 4.16 -24.60 5.27
C ILE A 7 5.45 -25.11 4.62
N VAL A 8 6.58 -24.56 5.07
CA VAL A 8 7.91 -24.98 4.58
C VAL A 8 8.13 -26.46 4.89
N GLY A 9 8.43 -27.24 3.86
CA GLY A 9 8.64 -28.70 3.95
C GLY A 9 7.46 -29.54 3.45
N ASP A 10 6.32 -28.91 3.13
CA ASP A 10 5.19 -29.61 2.54
C ASP A 10 5.49 -30.07 1.11
N TYR A 11 5.00 -31.27 0.77
CA TYR A 11 4.99 -31.76 -0.59
C TYR A 11 3.75 -31.23 -1.32
N VAL A 12 3.99 -30.54 -2.45
CA VAL A 12 2.93 -29.97 -3.28
C VAL A 12 2.88 -30.70 -4.61
N HIS A 13 1.70 -31.19 -4.97
CA HIS A 13 1.42 -31.69 -6.31
C HIS A 13 0.70 -30.60 -7.11
N LEU A 14 1.18 -30.32 -8.32
CA LEU A 14 0.59 -29.38 -9.25
C LEU A 14 0.21 -30.12 -10.53
N SER A 15 -1.01 -29.88 -11.01
CA SER A 15 -1.50 -30.36 -12.30
C SER A 15 -1.20 -29.35 -13.40
N LEU A 16 -1.49 -29.72 -14.65
CA LEU A 16 -1.41 -28.80 -15.78
C LEU A 16 -2.24 -27.53 -15.50
N ASP A 17 -1.67 -26.37 -15.79
CA ASP A 17 -2.25 -25.03 -15.60
C ASP A 17 -2.54 -24.62 -14.14
N ASP A 18 -2.08 -25.38 -13.14
CA ASP A 18 -2.16 -24.96 -11.75
C ASP A 18 -1.18 -23.83 -11.44
N VAL A 19 -1.65 -22.83 -10.70
CA VAL A 19 -0.81 -21.73 -10.22
C VAL A 19 0.09 -22.20 -9.07
N ILE A 20 1.38 -21.90 -9.17
CA ILE A 20 2.38 -22.22 -8.16
C ILE A 20 2.11 -21.40 -6.87
N PRO A 21 1.84 -22.04 -5.72
CA PRO A 21 1.37 -21.34 -4.52
C PRO A 21 2.46 -20.61 -3.72
N ALA A 22 3.72 -21.04 -3.87
CA ALA A 22 4.90 -20.51 -3.17
C ALA A 22 6.17 -20.91 -3.93
N ASP A 23 7.33 -20.41 -3.49
CA ASP A 23 8.62 -20.87 -4.01
C ASP A 23 8.81 -22.36 -3.70
N ILE A 24 8.84 -23.20 -4.73
CA ILE A 24 8.95 -24.65 -4.63
C ILE A 24 10.18 -25.18 -5.37
N LEU A 25 10.72 -26.29 -4.86
CA LEU A 25 11.75 -27.07 -5.54
C LEU A 25 11.09 -28.17 -6.36
N LEU A 26 11.40 -28.24 -7.65
CA LEU A 26 10.92 -29.30 -8.53
C LEU A 26 11.68 -30.61 -8.26
N ILE A 27 11.00 -31.58 -7.67
CA ILE A 27 11.58 -32.89 -7.30
C ILE A 27 11.13 -34.05 -8.20
N ARG A 28 10.02 -33.87 -8.93
CA ARG A 28 9.44 -34.87 -9.84
C ARG A 28 8.68 -34.18 -10.96
N SER A 29 8.75 -34.74 -12.17
CA SER A 29 7.86 -34.40 -13.28
C SER A 29 7.17 -35.65 -13.83
N SER A 30 6.04 -35.47 -14.53
CA SER A 30 5.39 -36.54 -15.30
C SER A 30 6.20 -36.94 -16.53
N ASP A 31 7.02 -36.03 -17.08
CA ASP A 31 7.95 -36.35 -18.16
C ASP A 31 9.07 -37.27 -17.66
N SER A 32 9.40 -38.30 -18.44
CA SER A 32 10.44 -39.28 -18.10
C SER A 32 11.84 -38.67 -18.01
N ASN A 33 12.08 -37.53 -18.68
CA ASN A 33 13.34 -36.79 -18.57
C ASN A 33 13.37 -35.82 -17.37
N GLY A 34 12.33 -35.80 -16.54
CA GLY A 34 12.24 -34.90 -15.39
C GLY A 34 12.12 -33.43 -15.79
N ILE A 35 11.54 -33.13 -16.95
CA ILE A 35 11.36 -31.77 -17.46
C ILE A 35 9.93 -31.29 -17.20
N CYS A 36 9.77 -30.03 -16.83
CA CYS A 36 8.48 -29.35 -16.90
C CYS A 36 8.64 -27.96 -17.53
N PHE A 37 7.53 -27.37 -17.91
CA PHE A 37 7.47 -26.04 -18.50
C PHE A 37 6.69 -25.13 -17.57
N VAL A 38 7.24 -23.94 -17.33
CA VAL A 38 6.62 -22.94 -16.46
C VAL A 38 6.43 -21.66 -17.26
N GLU A 39 5.21 -21.14 -17.23
CA GLU A 39 4.91 -19.82 -17.76
C GLU A 39 5.30 -18.75 -16.74
N THR A 40 6.12 -17.78 -17.16
CA THR A 40 6.55 -16.66 -16.31
C THR A 40 6.03 -15.31 -16.80
N SER A 41 5.01 -15.31 -17.66
CA SER A 41 4.38 -14.09 -18.19
C SER A 41 3.99 -13.10 -17.09
N ASN A 42 3.51 -13.60 -15.94
CA ASN A 42 3.16 -12.78 -14.77
C ASN A 42 4.35 -12.20 -13.99
N LEU A 43 5.59 -12.67 -14.23
CA LEU A 43 6.79 -12.29 -13.49
C LEU A 43 7.73 -11.39 -14.30
N ASP A 44 7.95 -11.70 -15.57
CA ASP A 44 8.89 -11.00 -16.45
C ASP A 44 8.30 -10.58 -17.81
N GLY A 45 7.01 -10.83 -18.04
CA GLY A 45 6.34 -10.48 -19.29
C GLY A 45 6.82 -11.32 -20.48
N GLU A 46 7.57 -12.39 -20.27
CA GLU A 46 7.94 -13.31 -21.35
C GLU A 46 6.79 -14.27 -21.66
N THR A 47 6.43 -14.40 -22.94
CA THR A 47 5.39 -15.35 -23.41
C THR A 47 5.94 -16.77 -23.65
N SER A 48 7.24 -16.95 -23.50
CA SER A 48 7.91 -18.23 -23.75
C SER A 48 7.85 -19.10 -22.51
N LEU A 49 7.51 -20.38 -22.69
CA LEU A 49 7.58 -21.37 -21.62
C LEU A 49 9.04 -21.59 -21.20
N LYS A 50 9.31 -21.45 -19.91
CA LYS A 50 10.64 -21.71 -19.34
C LYS A 50 10.74 -23.15 -18.94
N GLN A 51 11.66 -23.87 -19.57
CA GLN A 51 11.97 -25.24 -19.22
C GLN A 51 12.65 -25.29 -17.84
N ARG A 52 12.12 -26.13 -16.95
CA ARG A 52 12.72 -26.47 -15.65
C ARG A 52 12.99 -27.97 -15.60
N ARG A 53 14.02 -28.36 -14.85
CA ARG A 53 14.48 -29.74 -14.75
C ARG A 53 14.66 -30.13 -13.29
N VAL A 54 14.23 -31.35 -12.98
CA VAL A 54 14.45 -32.02 -11.70
C VAL A 54 15.96 -32.27 -11.49
N PRO A 55 16.50 -32.13 -10.26
CA PRO A 55 17.88 -32.50 -9.97
C PRO A 55 18.19 -33.94 -10.35
N ASN A 56 19.39 -34.21 -10.88
CA ASN A 56 19.74 -35.52 -11.43
C ASN A 56 19.64 -36.64 -10.39
N SER A 57 19.95 -36.33 -9.13
CA SER A 57 19.83 -37.24 -7.99
C SER A 57 18.42 -37.79 -7.76
N VAL A 58 17.38 -37.04 -8.13
CA VAL A 58 15.97 -37.40 -7.92
C VAL A 58 15.22 -37.60 -9.25
N ALA A 59 15.93 -37.53 -10.38
CA ALA A 59 15.36 -37.76 -11.71
C ALA A 59 14.76 -39.17 -11.87
N SER A 60 15.26 -40.16 -11.12
CA SER A 60 14.73 -41.54 -11.09
C SER A 60 13.28 -41.63 -10.63
N PHE A 61 12.77 -40.62 -9.92
CA PHE A 61 11.38 -40.54 -9.50
C PHE A 61 10.45 -39.93 -10.56
N SER A 62 10.96 -39.55 -11.74
CA SER A 62 10.15 -38.92 -12.81
C SER A 62 9.57 -39.95 -13.78
N GLY A 63 8.41 -39.64 -14.38
CA GLY A 63 7.66 -40.52 -15.28
C GLY A 63 6.21 -40.72 -14.84
N GLU A 64 5.31 -40.97 -15.80
CA GLU A 64 3.87 -41.17 -15.53
C GLU A 64 3.61 -42.37 -14.60
N ASP A 65 4.38 -43.45 -14.76
CA ASP A 65 4.27 -44.68 -13.97
C ASP A 65 5.02 -44.64 -12.63
N SER A 66 5.70 -43.54 -12.31
CA SER A 66 6.49 -43.46 -11.07
C SER A 66 5.59 -43.21 -9.85
N GLN A 67 5.44 -44.23 -9.00
CA GLN A 67 4.82 -44.08 -7.68
C GLN A 67 5.81 -43.46 -6.69
N PHE A 68 6.06 -42.15 -6.85
CA PHE A 68 6.80 -41.40 -5.84
C PHE A 68 5.99 -41.33 -4.55
N GLN A 69 6.59 -41.79 -3.45
CA GLN A 69 6.03 -41.63 -2.12
C GLN A 69 6.90 -40.65 -1.32
N PRO A 70 6.32 -39.63 -0.67
CA PRO A 70 7.07 -38.64 0.11
C PRO A 70 8.13 -39.19 1.10
N PRO A 71 7.93 -40.35 1.78
CA PRO A 71 8.94 -40.91 2.68
C PRO A 71 10.24 -41.36 2.00
N GLN A 72 10.24 -41.54 0.67
CA GLN A 72 11.40 -42.00 -0.10
C GLN A 72 12.48 -40.93 -0.25
N LEU A 73 12.13 -39.65 -0.06
CA LEU A 73 13.05 -38.54 -0.16
C LEU A 73 13.31 -37.94 1.23
N GLN A 74 14.41 -38.36 1.85
CA GLN A 74 14.94 -37.73 3.06
C GLN A 74 16.16 -36.88 2.69
N ALA A 75 15.93 -35.58 2.56
CA ALA A 75 16.97 -34.63 2.19
C ALA A 75 16.79 -33.32 2.95
N ARG A 76 17.92 -32.65 3.22
CA ARG A 76 17.96 -31.31 3.79
C ARG A 76 18.28 -30.31 2.71
N ILE A 77 17.36 -29.39 2.48
CA ILE A 77 17.55 -28.31 1.50
C ILE A 77 18.07 -27.08 2.23
N LYS A 78 19.16 -26.51 1.74
CA LYS A 78 19.69 -25.22 2.19
C LYS A 78 19.67 -24.24 1.03
N CYS A 79 18.95 -23.14 1.22
CA CYS A 79 18.87 -22.05 0.26
C CYS A 79 19.47 -20.78 0.87
N GLU A 80 19.89 -19.88 0.00
CA GLU A 80 20.26 -18.53 0.40
C GLU A 80 19.07 -17.75 0.98
N LYS A 81 19.36 -16.64 1.66
CA LYS A 81 18.30 -15.76 2.17
C LYS A 81 17.52 -15.16 0.99
N PRO A 82 16.21 -14.94 1.15
CA PRO A 82 15.40 -14.35 0.09
C PRO A 82 15.99 -13.01 -0.39
N ASN A 83 16.09 -12.83 -1.71
CA ASN A 83 16.62 -11.63 -2.36
C ASN A 83 15.68 -11.14 -3.48
N ASN A 84 15.99 -9.97 -4.07
CA ASN A 84 15.19 -9.36 -5.15
C ASN A 84 15.68 -9.76 -6.56
N LEU A 85 16.58 -10.75 -6.67
CA LEU A 85 17.16 -11.16 -7.95
C LEU A 85 16.27 -12.21 -8.60
N ILE A 86 15.51 -11.80 -9.62
CA ILE A 86 14.53 -12.63 -10.33
C ILE A 86 15.11 -13.90 -10.96
N HIS A 87 16.37 -13.80 -11.41
CA HIS A 87 16.99 -14.81 -12.26
C HIS A 87 18.01 -15.69 -11.53
N GLN A 88 18.24 -15.46 -10.23
CA GLN A 88 19.29 -16.12 -9.48
C GLN A 88 18.78 -16.55 -8.11
N MET A 89 18.85 -17.85 -7.83
CA MET A 89 18.76 -18.35 -6.47
C MET A 89 19.79 -19.47 -6.27
N ASN A 90 20.50 -19.39 -5.16
CA ASN A 90 21.53 -20.35 -4.79
C ASN A 90 21.02 -21.28 -3.69
N GLY A 91 21.12 -22.59 -3.93
CA GLY A 91 20.75 -23.60 -2.95
C GLY A 91 21.40 -24.94 -3.26
N HIS A 92 21.50 -25.79 -2.24
CA HIS A 92 21.99 -27.17 -2.36
C HIS A 92 21.11 -28.11 -1.54
N ILE A 93 21.00 -29.34 -2.03
CA ILE A 93 20.30 -30.45 -1.42
C ILE A 93 21.36 -31.36 -0.80
N THR A 94 21.24 -31.64 0.49
CA THR A 94 22.10 -32.59 1.19
C THR A 94 21.30 -33.85 1.51
N TYR A 95 21.74 -34.99 0.97
CA TYR A 95 21.16 -36.30 1.25
C TYR A 95 21.77 -36.92 2.52
N GLU A 96 21.13 -37.93 3.09
CA GLU A 96 21.63 -38.63 4.29
C GLU A 96 23.02 -39.24 4.07
N ASP A 97 23.33 -39.67 2.84
CA ASP A 97 24.62 -40.21 2.43
C ASP A 97 25.75 -39.15 2.38
N GLY A 98 25.46 -37.91 2.74
CA GLY A 98 26.40 -36.78 2.69
C GLY A 98 26.64 -36.23 1.28
N HIS A 99 26.00 -36.81 0.25
CA HIS A 99 26.03 -36.30 -1.12
C HIS A 99 25.34 -34.92 -1.17
N MET A 100 25.99 -33.96 -1.84
CA MET A 100 25.44 -32.63 -2.09
C MET A 100 25.15 -32.48 -3.59
N ASP A 101 23.89 -32.24 -3.93
CA ASP A 101 23.45 -31.94 -5.29
C ASP A 101 22.89 -30.50 -5.35
N GLY A 102 23.15 -29.79 -6.44
CA GLY A 102 22.63 -28.44 -6.68
C GLY A 102 23.70 -27.34 -6.73
N LYS A 103 23.78 -26.71 -7.90
CA LYS A 103 24.08 -25.29 -8.06
C LYS A 103 22.98 -24.67 -8.92
N ASP A 104 22.52 -23.50 -8.49
CA ASP A 104 21.69 -22.55 -9.22
C ASP A 104 20.27 -23.02 -9.56
N THR A 105 19.32 -22.81 -8.63
CA THR A 105 17.88 -22.98 -8.89
C THR A 105 17.19 -21.65 -8.69
N LYS A 106 16.51 -21.12 -9.72
CA LYS A 106 15.97 -19.75 -9.76
C LYS A 106 14.55 -19.67 -9.20
N ALA A 107 14.31 -18.84 -8.18
CA ALA A 107 13.00 -18.31 -7.76
C ALA A 107 13.18 -17.07 -6.84
N MET A 108 12.21 -16.14 -6.86
CA MET A 108 12.40 -14.77 -6.35
C MET A 108 11.20 -14.17 -5.61
N MET A 109 11.52 -13.13 -4.82
CA MET A 109 10.59 -12.19 -4.23
C MET A 109 10.50 -10.89 -5.06
N ASN A 110 9.30 -10.44 -5.43
CA ASN A 110 9.07 -9.04 -5.83
C ASN A 110 7.71 -8.56 -5.35
N ASN A 111 7.62 -8.23 -4.06
CA ASN A 111 6.52 -7.41 -3.56
C ASN A 111 7.08 -6.54 -2.43
N SER A 112 7.56 -5.34 -2.76
CA SER A 112 7.73 -4.33 -1.73
C SER A 112 6.34 -4.08 -1.14
N GLY A 113 6.16 -4.33 0.16
CA GLY A 113 4.85 -4.24 0.83
C GLY A 113 4.08 -2.96 0.51
N ILE A 114 2.77 -2.99 0.76
CA ILE A 114 1.81 -1.95 0.35
C ILE A 114 2.33 -0.56 0.72
N ARG A 115 2.69 0.25 -0.29
CA ARG A 115 3.00 1.67 -0.10
C ARG A 115 1.69 2.45 -0.01
N TYR A 116 1.51 3.20 1.07
CA TYR A 116 0.39 4.12 1.20
C TYR A 116 0.50 5.24 0.15
N LYS A 117 -0.55 5.42 -0.66
CA LYS A 117 -0.63 6.45 -1.69
C LYS A 117 -1.38 7.66 -1.12
N ARG A 118 -0.82 8.85 -1.29
CA ARG A 118 -1.41 10.16 -0.90
C ARG A 118 -1.66 10.97 -2.15
N SER A 119 -2.78 11.70 -2.21
CA SER A 119 -3.02 12.61 -3.34
C SER A 119 -2.28 13.91 -3.17
N SER A 120 -1.93 14.53 -4.29
CA SER A 120 -1.36 15.87 -4.35
C SER A 120 -2.30 16.90 -3.70
N LEU A 121 -3.61 16.75 -3.88
CA LEU A 121 -4.63 17.60 -3.27
C LEU A 121 -4.63 17.54 -1.74
N GLU A 122 -4.39 16.36 -1.15
CA GLU A 122 -4.25 16.21 0.30
C GLU A 122 -3.09 17.07 0.83
N LEU A 123 -1.94 17.03 0.16
CA LEU A 123 -0.75 17.81 0.52
C LEU A 123 -0.98 19.32 0.40
N VAL A 124 -1.70 19.74 -0.64
CA VAL A 124 -2.06 21.15 -0.86
C VAL A 124 -3.05 21.63 0.21
N THR A 125 -4.07 20.84 0.51
CA THR A 125 -5.08 21.15 1.53
C THR A 125 -4.45 21.28 2.92
N ASN A 126 -3.56 20.35 3.28
CA ASN A 126 -2.84 20.41 4.57
C ASN A 126 -1.99 21.69 4.69
N ARG A 127 -1.38 22.14 3.59
CA ARG A 127 -0.62 23.39 3.56
C ARG A 127 -1.51 24.62 3.77
N PHE A 128 -2.69 24.64 3.16
CA PHE A 128 -3.67 25.72 3.38
C PHE A 128 -4.17 25.78 4.82
N ILE A 129 -4.44 24.62 5.44
CA ILE A 129 -4.81 24.55 6.86
C ILE A 129 -3.73 25.17 7.75
N LEU A 130 -2.45 24.91 7.45
CA LEU A 130 -1.32 25.51 8.14
C LEU A 130 -1.30 27.04 8.02
N TYR A 131 -1.57 27.59 6.84
CA TYR A 131 -1.71 29.03 6.65
C TYR A 131 -2.90 29.61 7.44
N CYS A 132 -4.06 28.95 7.44
CA CYS A 132 -5.23 29.36 8.22
C CYS A 132 -4.93 29.41 9.73
N ILE A 133 -4.23 28.41 10.27
CA ILE A 133 -3.80 28.38 11.68
C ILE A 133 -2.86 29.55 11.98
N GLY A 134 -1.93 29.87 11.08
CA GLY A 134 -1.03 31.02 11.24
C GLY A 134 -1.80 32.35 11.32
N ILE A 135 -2.74 32.57 10.41
CA ILE A 135 -3.59 33.78 10.40
C ILE A 135 -4.47 33.85 11.66
N LEU A 136 -5.03 32.72 12.10
CA LEU A 136 -5.83 32.64 13.32
C LEU A 136 -5.06 33.15 14.55
N VAL A 137 -3.82 32.67 14.72
CA VAL A 137 -2.96 33.09 15.85
C VAL A 137 -2.71 34.59 15.80
N VAL A 138 -2.40 35.12 14.61
CA VAL A 138 -2.16 36.57 14.42
C VAL A 138 -3.41 37.38 14.78
N MET A 139 -4.60 36.99 14.32
CA MET A 139 -5.85 37.68 14.65
C MET A 139 -6.18 37.63 16.14
N CYS A 140 -5.92 36.51 16.82
CA CYS A 140 -6.13 36.39 18.26
C CYS A 140 -5.19 37.31 19.06
N LEU A 141 -3.92 37.41 18.65
CA LEU A 141 -2.96 38.33 19.25
C LEU A 141 -3.39 39.78 19.06
N PHE A 142 -3.81 40.17 17.85
CA PHE A 142 -4.31 41.52 17.58
C PHE A 142 -5.56 41.85 18.40
N ALA A 143 -6.49 40.91 18.56
CA ALA A 143 -7.68 41.10 19.39
C ALA A 143 -7.32 41.31 20.87
N GLY A 144 -6.42 40.49 21.43
CA GLY A 144 -5.97 40.63 22.82
C GLY A 144 -5.22 41.94 23.08
N ILE A 145 -4.27 42.28 22.21
CA ILE A 145 -3.49 43.53 22.30
C ILE A 145 -4.40 44.75 22.10
N GLY A 146 -5.32 44.69 21.14
CA GLY A 146 -6.27 45.77 20.86
C GLY A 146 -7.14 46.09 22.07
N THR A 147 -7.70 45.07 22.74
CA THR A 147 -8.48 45.24 23.97
C THR A 147 -7.63 45.77 25.11
N MET A 148 -6.41 45.24 25.28
CA MET A 148 -5.47 45.72 26.30
C MET A 148 -5.16 47.22 26.11
N LEU A 149 -4.74 47.64 24.91
CA LEU A 149 -4.42 49.03 24.60
C LEU A 149 -5.63 49.96 24.72
N TRP A 150 -6.81 49.50 24.27
CA TRP A 150 -8.04 50.27 24.37
C TRP A 150 -8.39 50.53 25.84
N LEU A 151 -8.28 49.53 26.70
CA LEU A 151 -8.59 49.66 28.13
C LEU A 151 -7.56 50.51 28.89
N PHE A 152 -6.28 50.48 28.48
CA PHE A 152 -5.26 51.40 29.02
C PHE A 152 -5.57 52.88 28.76
N SER A 153 -6.26 53.20 27.66
CA SER A 153 -6.63 54.58 27.34
C SER A 153 -7.65 55.18 28.33
N PHE A 154 -8.34 54.37 29.13
CA PHE A 154 -9.36 54.81 30.09
C PHE A 154 -8.88 54.77 31.55
N ALA A 155 -7.62 54.41 31.81
CA ALA A 155 -7.04 54.43 33.16
C ALA A 155 -6.85 55.90 33.65
N PRO A 156 -7.16 56.24 34.93
CA PRO A 156 -7.40 55.35 36.07
C PRO A 156 -8.88 55.08 36.41
N ASN A 157 -9.86 55.68 35.70
CA ASN A 157 -11.28 55.59 36.03
C ASN A 157 -11.99 54.44 35.28
N THR A 158 -11.43 53.24 35.35
CA THR A 158 -11.95 52.05 34.67
C THR A 158 -13.34 51.63 35.18
N ASP A 159 -13.71 52.03 36.40
CA ASP A 159 -15.01 51.74 37.03
C ASP A 159 -16.20 52.50 36.39
N SER A 160 -15.95 53.44 35.48
CA SER A 160 -17.01 54.28 34.86
C SER A 160 -17.53 53.75 33.52
N ILE A 161 -17.01 52.61 33.03
CA ILE A 161 -17.44 52.03 31.75
C ILE A 161 -18.63 51.09 31.98
N ILE A 162 -19.83 51.59 31.66
CA ILE A 162 -21.12 50.88 31.84
C ILE A 162 -21.20 49.53 31.08
N PHE A 163 -20.37 49.35 30.04
CA PHE A 163 -20.44 48.19 29.14
C PHE A 163 -19.55 47.00 29.54
N ILE A 164 -18.73 47.08 30.60
CA ILE A 164 -17.87 45.97 31.06
C ILE A 164 -18.53 45.25 32.24
N ILE A 165 -19.14 44.08 31.98
CA ILE A 165 -19.90 43.29 32.98
C ILE A 165 -18.97 42.50 33.94
N LEU A 166 -17.79 42.08 33.46
CA LEU A 166 -16.76 41.43 34.26
C LEU A 166 -15.68 42.46 34.62
N ASN A 167 -15.80 43.09 35.80
CA ASN A 167 -14.83 44.07 36.27
C ASN A 167 -13.55 43.39 36.79
N THR A 168 -12.73 42.86 35.87
CA THR A 168 -11.38 42.38 36.17
C THR A 168 -10.49 43.59 36.45
N LYS A 169 -9.98 43.72 37.67
CA LYS A 169 -9.23 44.91 38.13
C LYS A 169 -7.96 45.24 37.33
N SER A 170 -7.50 44.37 36.44
CA SER A 170 -6.31 44.60 35.61
C SER A 170 -6.60 44.50 34.11
N PRO A 171 -6.16 45.47 33.29
CA PRO A 171 -6.40 45.49 31.85
C PRO A 171 -5.69 44.35 31.11
N VAL A 172 -4.60 43.83 31.69
CA VAL A 172 -3.86 42.69 31.15
C VAL A 172 -4.69 41.41 31.23
N THR A 173 -5.36 41.16 32.36
CA THR A 173 -6.20 39.96 32.53
C THR A 173 -7.39 39.96 31.56
N ASP A 174 -7.97 41.13 31.29
CA ASP A 174 -9.09 41.24 30.35
C ASP A 174 -8.63 40.99 28.90
N GLY A 175 -7.48 41.55 28.50
CA GLY A 175 -6.86 41.27 27.21
C GLY A 175 -6.54 39.78 27.00
N MET A 176 -6.09 39.08 28.06
CA MET A 176 -5.83 37.63 27.99
C MET A 176 -7.12 36.80 27.85
N VAL A 177 -8.17 37.14 28.62
CA VAL A 177 -9.47 36.47 28.49
C VAL A 177 -10.07 36.70 27.11
N ASN A 178 -9.97 37.93 26.58
CA ASN A 178 -10.44 38.24 25.23
C ASN A 178 -9.62 37.53 24.14
N MET A 179 -8.30 37.37 24.33
CA MET A 179 -7.46 36.59 23.43
C MET A 179 -7.91 35.13 23.36
N ILE A 180 -8.22 34.51 24.50
CA ILE A 180 -8.71 33.12 24.56
C ILE A 180 -10.13 33.02 23.96
N SER A 181 -11.01 33.97 24.28
CA SER A 181 -12.38 34.01 23.73
C SER A 181 -12.39 34.22 22.20
N SER A 182 -11.43 34.98 21.67
CA SER A 182 -11.28 35.23 20.23
C SER A 182 -10.97 33.96 19.43
N ILE A 183 -10.34 32.94 20.02
CA ILE A 183 -10.11 31.65 19.37
C ILE A 183 -11.45 30.97 19.04
N LEU A 184 -12.42 31.03 19.96
CA LEU A 184 -13.76 30.47 19.75
C LEU A 184 -14.56 31.28 18.72
N ASN A 185 -14.43 32.62 18.73
CA ASN A 185 -15.10 33.46 17.74
C ASN A 185 -14.57 33.26 16.32
N TYR A 186 -13.26 33.00 16.17
CA TYR A 186 -12.63 32.82 14.86
C TYR A 186 -12.45 31.35 14.44
N GLN A 187 -13.02 30.38 15.18
CA GLN A 187 -12.92 28.96 14.86
C GLN A 187 -13.47 28.60 13.46
N ILE A 188 -14.37 29.42 12.91
CA ILE A 188 -14.92 29.28 11.56
C ILE A 188 -13.85 29.44 10.46
N LEU A 189 -12.69 30.03 10.78
CA LEU A 189 -11.58 30.23 9.84
C LEU A 189 -10.91 28.91 9.43
N ILE A 190 -10.92 27.89 10.29
CA ILE A 190 -10.47 26.55 9.91
C ILE A 190 -11.68 25.82 9.33
N PRO A 191 -11.73 25.60 8.00
CA PRO A 191 -12.91 25.02 7.37
C PRO A 191 -12.93 23.52 7.61
N LEU A 192 -13.42 23.09 8.78
CA LEU A 192 -13.61 21.68 9.12
C LEU A 192 -14.52 20.97 8.09
N SER A 193 -15.48 21.72 7.53
CA SER A 193 -16.37 21.25 6.48
C SER A 193 -15.67 21.00 5.14
N LEU A 194 -14.58 21.72 4.81
CA LEU A 194 -13.85 21.53 3.56
C LEU A 194 -13.20 20.14 3.51
N TYR A 195 -12.60 19.69 4.60
CA TYR A 195 -11.96 18.38 4.67
C TYR A 195 -12.98 17.26 4.42
N ILE A 196 -14.11 17.29 5.13
CA ILE A 196 -15.18 16.30 4.97
C ILE A 196 -15.78 16.37 3.57
N SER A 197 -15.97 17.58 3.03
CA SER A 197 -16.53 17.76 1.69
C SER A 197 -15.62 17.15 0.61
N VAL A 198 -14.30 17.32 0.71
CA VAL A 198 -13.33 16.72 -0.22
C VAL A 198 -13.38 15.19 -0.16
N GLU A 199 -13.46 14.60 1.04
CA GLU A 199 -13.57 13.15 1.20
C GLU A 199 -14.90 12.61 0.64
N LEU A 200 -16.02 13.32 0.83
CA LEU A 200 -17.29 12.95 0.21
C LEU A 200 -17.25 13.03 -1.32
N VAL A 201 -16.59 14.04 -1.88
CA VAL A 201 -16.41 14.16 -3.34
C VAL A 201 -15.61 12.98 -3.89
N LYS A 202 -14.52 12.56 -3.23
CA LYS A 202 -13.74 11.39 -3.63
C LYS A 202 -14.58 10.12 -3.63
N LEU A 203 -15.36 9.90 -2.58
CA LEU A 203 -16.29 8.75 -2.50
C LEU A 203 -17.32 8.79 -3.62
N GLY A 204 -17.87 9.97 -3.93
CA GLY A 204 -18.78 10.16 -5.07
C GLY A 204 -18.13 9.82 -6.40
N GLN A 205 -16.91 10.29 -6.66
CA GLN A 205 -16.16 9.99 -7.88
C GLN A 205 -15.93 8.48 -8.05
N ILE A 206 -15.54 7.79 -6.98
CA ILE A 206 -15.32 6.35 -7.00
C ILE A 206 -16.61 5.59 -7.26
N TYR A 207 -17.71 6.02 -6.63
CA TYR A 207 -19.01 5.44 -6.87
C TYR A 207 -19.39 5.53 -8.35
N PHE A 208 -19.22 6.70 -8.98
CA PHE A 208 -19.47 6.88 -10.40
C PHE A 208 -18.56 6.02 -11.28
N ILE A 209 -17.25 5.96 -11.01
CA ILE A 209 -16.31 5.12 -11.78
C ILE A 209 -16.66 3.63 -11.68
N SER A 210 -17.03 3.16 -10.48
CA SER A 210 -17.34 1.74 -10.25
C SER A 210 -18.70 1.30 -10.82
N THR A 211 -19.60 2.25 -11.06
CA THR A 211 -20.96 2.00 -11.59
C THR A 211 -21.03 2.25 -13.11
N ASP A 212 -19.96 2.74 -13.73
CA ASP A 212 -19.93 3.03 -15.16
C ASP A 212 -20.03 1.74 -15.98
N VAL A 213 -21.09 1.64 -16.79
CA VAL A 213 -21.36 0.50 -17.68
C VAL A 213 -20.33 0.41 -18.80
N ASN A 214 -19.72 1.53 -19.22
CA ASN A 214 -18.70 1.50 -20.27
C ASN A 214 -17.38 0.88 -19.80
N LEU A 215 -17.15 0.84 -18.49
CA LEU A 215 -15.99 0.20 -17.87
C LEU A 215 -16.26 -1.24 -17.43
N TYR A 216 -17.37 -1.83 -17.87
CA TYR A 216 -17.71 -3.22 -17.63
C TYR A 216 -17.12 -4.14 -18.71
N TYR A 217 -16.52 -5.25 -18.27
CA TYR A 217 -15.91 -6.25 -19.14
C TYR A 217 -16.74 -7.53 -19.18
N GLU A 218 -17.41 -7.74 -20.31
CA GLU A 218 -18.40 -8.82 -20.52
C GLU A 218 -17.79 -10.22 -20.44
N LYS A 219 -16.61 -10.46 -21.05
CA LYS A 219 -16.04 -11.82 -21.14
C LYS A 219 -15.76 -12.47 -19.79
N ASN A 220 -15.39 -11.68 -18.78
CA ASN A 220 -15.11 -12.18 -17.43
C ASN A 220 -16.21 -11.79 -16.41
N ASP A 221 -17.31 -11.19 -16.86
CA ASP A 221 -18.37 -10.62 -16.01
C ASP A 221 -17.80 -9.77 -14.86
N ARG A 222 -16.94 -8.80 -15.19
CA ARG A 222 -16.29 -7.95 -14.18
C ARG A 222 -16.54 -6.48 -14.44
N ARG A 223 -16.98 -5.78 -13.40
CA ARG A 223 -17.01 -4.31 -13.35
C ARG A 223 -15.65 -3.75 -12.91
N MET A 224 -15.46 -2.46 -13.17
CA MET A 224 -14.31 -1.71 -12.66
C MET A 224 -14.31 -1.67 -11.13
N GLU A 225 -13.21 -2.08 -10.52
CA GLU A 225 -13.03 -2.08 -9.06
C GLU A 225 -11.98 -1.06 -8.63
N CYS A 226 -12.40 -0.02 -7.91
CA CYS A 226 -11.50 0.95 -7.30
C CYS A 226 -10.97 0.42 -5.97
N ARG A 227 -9.72 -0.05 -5.95
CA ARG A 227 -9.07 -0.57 -4.72
C ARG A 227 -8.50 0.51 -3.80
N SER A 228 -8.35 1.74 -4.30
CA SER A 228 -7.83 2.87 -3.54
C SER A 228 -8.83 4.00 -3.56
N LEU A 229 -9.15 4.53 -2.37
CA LEU A 229 -10.15 5.59 -2.21
C LEU A 229 -9.54 7.01 -2.24
N ASN A 230 -8.22 7.12 -2.16
CA ASN A 230 -7.55 8.37 -1.82
C ASN A 230 -7.00 9.13 -3.04
N ILE A 231 -7.04 8.51 -4.23
CA ILE A 231 -6.40 9.03 -5.45
C ILE A 231 -7.30 9.08 -6.70
N PRO A 232 -8.65 9.13 -6.63
CA PRO A 232 -9.46 9.21 -7.85
C PRO A 232 -9.13 10.46 -8.69
N GLU A 233 -8.75 11.58 -8.06
CA GLU A 233 -8.39 12.83 -8.74
C GLU A 233 -7.08 12.76 -9.53
N GLU A 234 -6.15 11.88 -9.14
CA GLU A 234 -4.84 11.77 -9.76
C GLU A 234 -4.92 11.20 -11.18
N LEU A 235 -6.01 10.47 -11.51
CA LEU A 235 -6.24 9.95 -12.85
C LEU A 235 -6.25 11.05 -13.91
N GLY A 236 -6.71 12.26 -13.55
CA GLY A 236 -6.72 13.42 -14.46
C GLY A 236 -5.36 14.09 -14.64
N GLN A 237 -4.35 13.72 -13.85
CA GLN A 237 -3.00 14.33 -13.86
C GLN A 237 -1.92 13.42 -14.46
N ILE A 238 -2.30 12.22 -14.93
CA ILE A 238 -1.36 11.25 -15.49
C ILE A 238 -0.78 11.79 -16.80
N GLN A 239 0.54 11.93 -16.85
CA GLN A 239 1.28 12.35 -18.06
C GLN A 239 1.91 11.19 -18.81
N TYR A 240 2.27 10.12 -18.10
CA TYR A 240 2.96 8.97 -18.65
C TYR A 240 2.20 7.71 -18.26
N VAL A 241 1.85 6.91 -19.26
CA VAL A 241 1.26 5.58 -19.07
C VAL A 241 2.34 4.57 -19.40
N LEU A 242 2.82 3.86 -18.40
CA LEU A 242 3.70 2.72 -18.57
C LEU A 242 2.82 1.49 -18.74
N SER A 243 2.82 0.91 -19.94
CA SER A 243 2.11 -0.33 -20.23
C SER A 243 3.10 -1.48 -20.32
N ASP A 244 2.78 -2.60 -19.68
CA ASP A 244 3.45 -3.86 -20.01
C ASP A 244 2.99 -4.31 -21.40
N LYS A 245 3.83 -5.06 -22.10
CA LYS A 245 3.49 -5.65 -23.39
C LYS A 245 2.61 -6.87 -23.20
N THR A 246 3.06 -7.82 -22.37
CA THR A 246 2.43 -9.12 -22.22
C THR A 246 1.34 -9.08 -21.15
N GLY A 247 0.15 -9.58 -21.45
CA GLY A 247 -0.99 -9.57 -20.53
C GLY A 247 -1.71 -8.22 -20.41
N THR A 248 -1.20 -7.16 -21.04
CA THR A 248 -1.88 -5.85 -21.15
C THR A 248 -2.14 -5.44 -22.61
N LEU A 249 -1.10 -5.37 -23.45
CA LEU A 249 -1.27 -5.00 -24.87
C LEU A 249 -1.58 -6.20 -25.76
N THR A 250 -0.97 -7.34 -25.46
CA THR A 250 -1.15 -8.63 -26.15
C THR A 250 -1.56 -9.68 -25.15
#